data_AF-A0A958RC56-F1
#
_entry.id   AF-A0A958RC56-F1
#
_cell.length_a   1.000
_cell.length_b   1.000
_cell.length_c   1.000
_cell.angle_alpha   90.00
_cell.angle_beta   90.00
_cell.angle_gamma   90.00
#
_symmetry.space_group_name_H-M   'P 1'
#
loop_
_entity.id
_entity.type
_entity.pdbx_description
1 polymer ?
#
loop_
_entity_poly.entity_id
_entity_poly.type
_entity_poly.pdbx_seq_one_letter_code
_entity_poly.pdbx_strand_id
1 'polypeptide(L)' 'MKAKKFATQIDEKVLKDLKTFAKKTDRSISKVVNEAVKEYIQKAQVRPAFTSAMDEVLQEHAELLRRLAK' A
#
# COMPACT_ATOMS: atom_id res chain seq x y z
N MET A 1 -3.58 2.14 19.61
CA MET A 1 -3.57 3.40 18.81
C MET A 1 -4.99 3.97 18.74
N LYS A 2 -5.16 5.29 18.82
CA LYS A 2 -6.48 5.94 18.83
C LYS A 2 -6.94 6.23 17.39
N ALA A 3 -8.10 5.69 17.00
CA ALA A 3 -8.68 5.99 15.69
C ALA A 3 -9.11 7.47 15.61
N LYS A 4 -8.85 8.11 14.47
CA LYS A 4 -9.34 9.47 14.15
C LYS A 4 -10.50 9.37 13.16
N LYS A 5 -11.47 10.29 13.27
CA LYS A 5 -12.55 10.39 12.28
C LYS A 5 -11.94 10.78 10.93
N PHE A 6 -12.31 10.05 9.89
CA PHE A 6 -11.91 10.28 8.52
C PHE A 6 -13.17 10.19 7.65
N ALA A 7 -13.48 11.27 6.94
CA ALA A 7 -14.62 11.32 6.03
C ALA A 7 -14.07 11.43 4.60
N THR A 8 -14.57 10.58 3.72
CA THR A 8 -14.24 10.59 2.30
C THR A 8 -15.43 10.07 1.50
N GLN A 9 -15.36 10.21 0.18
CA GLN A 9 -16.34 9.65 -0.74
C GLN A 9 -15.92 8.24 -1.18
N ILE A 10 -16.92 7.38 -1.39
CA ILE A 10 -16.74 6.03 -1.90
C ILE A 10 -17.91 5.71 -2.83
N ASP A 11 -17.64 4.96 -3.90
CA ASP A 11 -18.68 4.51 -4.82
C ASP A 11 -19.78 3.72 -4.09
N GLU A 12 -21.03 3.90 -4.51
CA GLU A 12 -22.20 3.32 -3.85
C GLU A 12 -22.18 1.79 -3.86
N LYS A 13 -21.79 1.17 -4.98
CA LYS A 13 -21.70 -0.29 -5.09
C LYS A 13 -20.62 -0.83 -4.16
N VAL A 14 -19.45 -0.17 -4.15
CA VAL A 14 -18.34 -0.53 -3.27
C VAL A 14 -18.74 -0.41 -1.79
N LEU A 15 -19.49 0.64 -1.43
CA LEU A 15 -19.99 0.80 -0.06
C LEU A 15 -20.96 -0.31 0.33
N LYS A 16 -21.84 -0.74 -0.59
CA LYS A 16 -22.77 -1.85 -0.36
C LYS A 16 -22.02 -3.17 -0.14
N ASP A 17 -21.01 -3.44 -0.94
CA ASP A 17 -20.18 -4.64 -0.82
C ASP A 17 -19.39 -4.64 0.49
N LEU A 18 -18.79 -3.50 0.86
CA LEU A 18 -18.09 -3.31 2.13
C LEU A 18 -19.00 -3.58 3.33
N LYS A 19 -20.22 -3.03 3.34
CA LYS A 19 -21.21 -3.26 4.40
C LYS A 19 -21.61 -4.73 4.49
N THR A 20 -21.79 -5.38 3.33
CA THR A 20 -22.17 -6.79 3.25
C THR A 20 -21.04 -7.68 3.79
N PHE A 21 -19.80 -7.41 3.40
CA PHE A 21 -18.62 -8.13 3.86
C PHE A 21 -18.40 -7.96 5.38
N ALA A 22 -18.48 -6.73 5.88
CA ALA A 22 -18.38 -6.42 7.29
C ALA A 22 -19.42 -7.20 8.11
N LYS A 23 -20.67 -7.24 7.66
CA LYS A 23 -21.75 -8.01 8.30
C LYS A 23 -21.50 -9.52 8.26
N LYS A 24 -21.08 -10.07 7.10
CA LYS A 24 -20.82 -11.51 6.94
C LYS A 24 -19.66 -12.01 7.82
N THR A 25 -18.69 -11.14 8.08
CA THR A 25 -17.48 -11.49 8.83
C THR A 25 -17.54 -11.11 10.31
N ASP A 26 -18.66 -10.53 10.77
CA ASP A 26 -18.82 -9.94 12.10
C ASP A 26 -17.70 -8.94 12.45
N ARG A 27 -17.33 -8.10 11.47
CA ARG A 27 -16.28 -7.08 11.61
C ARG A 27 -16.85 -5.69 11.47
N SER A 28 -16.30 -4.75 12.22
CA SER A 28 -16.65 -3.33 12.04
C SER A 28 -16.10 -2.80 10.71
N ILE A 29 -16.86 -1.92 10.05
CA ILE A 29 -16.44 -1.25 8.81
C ILE A 29 -15.10 -0.54 9.00
N SER A 30 -14.91 0.14 10.14
CA SER A 30 -13.65 0.81 10.47
C SER A 30 -12.45 -0.14 10.51
N LYS A 31 -12.62 -1.36 11.05
CA LYS A 31 -11.55 -2.36 11.07
C LYS A 31 -11.21 -2.84 9.66
N VAL A 32 -12.21 -3.12 8.83
CA VAL A 32 -12.01 -3.54 7.43
C VAL A 32 -11.30 -2.47 6.62
N VAL A 33 -11.75 -1.21 6.73
CA VAL A 33 -11.13 -0.08 6.00
C VAL A 33 -9.68 0.14 6.44
N ASN A 34 -9.41 0.12 7.75
CA ASN A 34 -8.05 0.31 8.25
C ASN A 34 -7.10 -0.79 7.75
N GLU A 35 -7.53 -2.05 7.75
CA GLU A 35 -6.73 -3.16 7.25
C GLU A 35 -6.50 -3.06 5.74
N ALA A 36 -7.55 -2.80 4.95
CA ALA A 36 -7.45 -2.66 3.50
C ALA A 36 -6.53 -1.51 3.08
N VAL A 37 -6.66 -0.35 3.73
CA VAL A 37 -5.79 0.82 3.47
C VAL A 37 -4.34 0.51 3.86
N LYS A 38 -4.13 -0.12 5.02
CA LYS A 38 -2.78 -0.52 5.47
C LYS A 38 -2.13 -1.48 4.47
N GLU A 39 -2.87 -2.51 4.05
CA GLU A 39 -2.38 -3.50 3.09
C GLU A 39 -2.08 -2.86 1.73
N TYR A 40 -2.96 -1.97 1.25
CA TYR A 40 -2.75 -1.24 0.01
C TYR A 40 -1.48 -0.39 0.07
N ILE A 41 -1.28 0.38 1.15
CA ILE A 41 -0.07 1.19 1.33
C ILE A 41 1.17 0.30 1.37
N GLN A 42 1.13 -0.83 2.09
CA GLN A 42 2.24 -1.77 2.16
C GLN A 42 2.58 -2.41 0.81
N LYS A 43 1.58 -2.67 -0.04
CA LYS A 43 1.79 -3.19 -1.41
C LYS A 43 2.28 -2.11 -2.38
N ALA A 44 1.78 -0.89 -2.23
CA ALA A 44 2.11 0.24 -3.09
C ALA A 44 3.49 0.82 -2.76
N GLN A 45 3.96 0.71 -1.52
CA GLN A 45 5.33 1.05 -1.17
C GLN A 45 6.28 0.05 -1.84
N VAL A 46 7.21 0.56 -2.65
CA VAL A 46 8.38 -0.20 -3.07
C VAL A 46 9.02 -0.74 -1.79
N ARG A 47 9.20 -2.07 -1.72
CA ARG A 47 9.74 -2.71 -0.52
C ARG A 47 11.08 -2.03 -0.22
N PRO A 48 11.29 -1.49 1.00
CA PRO A 48 12.56 -0.84 1.32
C PRO A 48 13.77 -1.73 1.03
N ALA A 49 13.65 -3.04 1.26
CA ALA A 49 14.67 -4.03 0.91
C ALA A 49 14.97 -4.10 -0.61
N PHE A 50 13.96 -3.92 -1.46
CA PHE A 50 14.16 -3.84 -2.91
C PHE A 50 14.83 -2.53 -3.30
N THR A 51 14.42 -1.39 -2.70
CA THR A 51 15.09 -0.11 -2.92
C THR A 51 16.55 -0.17 -2.51
N SER A 52 16.87 -0.69 -1.31
CA SER A 52 18.24 -0.82 -0.83
C SER A 52 19.09 -1.74 -1.72
N ALA A 53 18.55 -2.89 -2.13
CA ALA A 53 19.25 -3.79 -3.06
C ALA A 53 19.47 -3.13 -4.43
N MET A 54 18.53 -2.30 -4.90
CA MET A 54 18.72 -1.53 -6.13
C MET A 54 19.76 -0.44 -5.99
N ASP A 55 19.75 0.30 -4.88
CA ASP A 55 20.76 1.32 -4.62
C ASP A 55 22.17 0.71 -4.55
N GLU A 56 22.33 -0.46 -3.92
CA GLU A 56 23.59 -1.21 -3.89
C GLU A 56 24.07 -1.61 -5.29
N VAL A 57 23.19 -2.23 -6.10
CA VAL A 57 23.53 -2.65 -7.48
C VAL A 57 23.87 -1.46 -8.37
N LEU A 58 23.12 -0.36 -8.24
CA LEU A 58 23.37 0.87 -9.00
C LEU A 58 24.70 1.52 -8.59
N GLN A 59 25.06 1.48 -7.31
CA GLN A 59 26.37 1.96 -6.84
C GLN A 59 27.51 1.06 -7.31
N GLU A 60 27.38 -0.26 -7.17
CA GLU A 60 28.41 -1.23 -7.56
C GLU A 60 28.73 -1.16 -9.05
N HIS A 61 27.72 -0.91 -9.88
CA HIS A 61 27.89 -0.84 -11.34
C HIS A 61 27.87 0.58 -11.91
N ALA A 62 28.00 1.61 -11.07
CA ALA A 62 27.90 3.02 -11.49
C ALA A 62 28.86 3.38 -12.62
N GLU A 63 30.09 2.88 -12.59
CA GLU A 63 31.08 3.14 -13.64
C GLU A 63 30.71 2.46 -14.97
N LEU A 64 30.21 1.22 -14.90
CA LEU A 64 29.82 0.44 -16.07
C LEU A 64 28.56 1.02 -16.74
N LEU A 65 27.58 1.43 -15.94
CA LEU A 65 26.39 2.15 -16.38
C LEU A 65 26.76 3.50 -17.02
N ARG A 66 27.72 4.24 -16.43
CA ARG A 66 28.21 5.50 -17.00
C ARG A 66 28.87 5.34 -18.36
N ARG A 67 29.57 4.22 -18.59
CA ARG A 67 30.19 3.89 -19.88
C ARG A 67 29.15 3.48 -20.94
N LEU A 68 28.09 2.80 -20.53
CA LEU A 68 26.97 2.38 -21.39
C LEU A 68 26.03 3.54 -21.79
N ALA A 69 25.97 4.60 -20.99
CA ALA A 69 25.15 5.78 -21.26
C ALA A 69 25.74 6.76 -22.30
N LYS A 70 26.84 6.38 -22.97
CA LYS A 70 27.47 7.10 -24.09
C LYS A 70 27.17 6.41 -25.41
#